data_AF-A0A4R5TMZ2-F1
#
_entry.id   AF-A0A4R5TMZ2-F1
#
_cell.length_a   1.000
_cell.length_b   1.000
_cell.length_c   1.000
_cell.angle_alpha   90.00
_cell.angle_beta   90.00
_cell.angle_gamma   90.00
#
_symmetry.space_group_name_H-M   'P 1'
#
loop_
_entity.id
_entity.type
_entity.pdbx_description
1 polymer ?
#
loop_
_entity_poly.entity_id
_entity_poly.type
_entity_poly.pdbx_seq_one_letter_code
_entity_poly.pdbx_strand_id
1 'polypeptide(L)'
;MSSLSPQAQAVIDAFGQHPGVTQDHLNNLQAVIFASPALIDQINAAVAEGHLKAIVPLTHPNAGGEYDPQNQAMRLPLDRLTTPPPGPDQADTALHNAGEITYVLGHELRHGFNRIATQEAQAKFSNDVRGIAQNVPPPRDYTAPAAALLAQHRRDEAGAEIAGWNAIVSRVKSANPNQDPSLQEIFEAQQGRVRNFIDQSQDGPPYTYTLKPNLTLNPDMTLSPSAANLEAMGQNFFDKVAENTRIGPLGTSDYANYYGRSAVSHIAQVERHYHPPQPGIATPQMGLDLSQLRLSEKLLEENGIDLGQHQQPLPYYDFGNQPPTAHLFQHTLATHQHELPIATDMPRFDPARERSQTDPAGHDASAWSPQRPEAARDNSIDAIFERLTDAALLGDREGMRAAVEDWKHSPDGRQAEREVSEYLAAQARAEAQEAARVQAQTGPVLVR
;
A
#
# COMPACT_ATOMS: atom_id res chain seq x y z
N MET A 1 5.48 -13.63 -32.97
CA MET A 1 5.63 -13.97 -31.55
C MET A 1 6.17 -12.74 -30.86
N SER A 2 5.56 -12.31 -29.76
CA SER A 2 6.08 -11.19 -28.96
C SER A 2 7.45 -11.54 -28.38
N SER A 3 8.35 -10.55 -28.32
CA SER A 3 9.68 -10.68 -27.73
C SER A 3 9.94 -9.53 -26.77
N LEU A 4 10.73 -9.77 -25.73
CA LEU A 4 11.17 -8.70 -24.85
C LEU A 4 12.03 -7.69 -25.63
N SER A 5 11.81 -6.42 -25.35
CA SER A 5 12.69 -5.33 -25.76
C SER A 5 14.06 -5.48 -25.07
N PRO A 6 15.14 -4.91 -25.62
CA PRO A 6 16.45 -4.94 -24.97
C PRO A 6 16.43 -4.36 -23.55
N GLN A 7 15.63 -3.33 -23.31
CA GLN A 7 15.49 -2.69 -22.00
C GLN A 7 14.76 -3.60 -21.01
N ALA A 8 13.67 -4.24 -21.44
CA ALA A 8 12.96 -5.20 -20.61
C ALA A 8 13.82 -6.43 -20.29
N GLN A 9 14.56 -6.94 -21.27
CA GLN A 9 15.51 -8.03 -21.05
C GLN A 9 16.58 -7.65 -20.03
N ALA A 10 17.11 -6.43 -20.09
CA ALA A 10 18.10 -5.95 -19.12
C ALA A 10 17.55 -5.90 -17.68
N VAL A 11 16.27 -5.55 -17.49
CA VAL A 11 15.61 -5.59 -16.16
C VAL A 11 15.56 -7.02 -15.62
N ILE A 12 15.22 -7.99 -16.47
CA ILE A 12 15.15 -9.41 -16.10
C ILE A 12 16.55 -9.99 -15.85
N ASP A 13 17.54 -9.65 -16.66
CA ASP A 13 18.91 -10.11 -16.48
C ASP A 13 19.53 -9.53 -15.19
N ALA A 14 19.18 -8.30 -14.82
CA ALA A 14 19.60 -7.67 -13.57
C ALA A 14 19.04 -8.39 -12.33
N PHE A 15 17.84 -8.98 -12.41
CA PHE A 15 17.32 -9.84 -11.33
C PHE A 15 18.26 -11.01 -11.03
N GLY A 16 18.84 -11.63 -12.07
CA GLY A 16 19.82 -12.71 -11.93
C GLY A 16 21.11 -12.32 -11.19
N GLN A 17 21.38 -11.02 -11.02
CA GLN A 17 22.55 -10.51 -10.31
C GLN A 17 22.26 -10.15 -8.85
N HIS A 18 21.01 -10.25 -8.39
CA HIS A 18 20.67 -9.94 -7.00
C HIS A 18 21.21 -11.00 -6.03
N PRO A 19 21.67 -10.60 -4.83
CA PRO A 19 22.08 -11.55 -3.79
C PRO A 19 20.99 -12.58 -3.48
N GLY A 20 21.37 -13.86 -3.45
CA GLY A 20 20.45 -14.98 -3.21
C GLY A 20 19.68 -15.46 -4.45
N VAL A 21 19.78 -14.77 -5.60
CA VAL A 21 19.20 -15.24 -6.86
C VAL A 21 20.15 -16.23 -7.52
N THR A 22 19.63 -17.38 -7.93
CA THR A 22 20.39 -18.41 -8.65
C THR A 22 20.06 -18.35 -10.15
N GLN A 23 20.89 -19.00 -10.98
CA GLN A 23 20.58 -19.14 -12.40
C GLN A 23 19.28 -19.90 -12.64
N ASP A 24 18.94 -20.83 -11.76
CA ASP A 24 17.67 -21.57 -11.79
C ASP A 24 16.47 -20.63 -11.62
N HIS A 25 16.53 -19.70 -10.66
CA HIS A 25 15.49 -18.67 -10.49
C HIS A 25 15.34 -17.79 -11.73
N LEU A 26 16.45 -17.34 -12.33
CA LEU A 26 16.42 -16.52 -13.54
C LEU A 26 15.82 -17.29 -14.72
N ASN A 27 16.23 -18.54 -14.92
CA ASN A 27 15.72 -19.39 -16.00
C ASN A 27 14.21 -19.63 -15.84
N ASN A 28 13.74 -19.91 -14.62
CA ASN A 28 12.32 -20.14 -14.36
C ASN A 28 11.50 -18.85 -14.53
N LEU A 29 12.01 -17.68 -14.11
CA LEU A 29 11.37 -16.40 -14.36
C LEU A 29 11.23 -16.13 -15.87
N GLN A 30 12.31 -16.31 -16.63
CA GLN A 30 12.30 -16.16 -18.08
C GLN A 30 11.33 -17.13 -18.74
N ALA A 31 11.33 -18.40 -18.34
CA ALA A 31 10.41 -19.41 -18.86
C ALA A 31 8.94 -19.02 -18.62
N VAL A 32 8.61 -18.50 -17.44
CA VAL A 32 7.26 -18.01 -17.14
C VAL A 32 6.88 -16.82 -18.03
N ILE A 33 7.77 -15.84 -18.18
CA ILE A 33 7.51 -14.67 -19.02
C ILE A 33 7.31 -15.07 -20.49
N PHE A 34 8.18 -15.91 -21.03
CA PHE A 34 8.09 -16.35 -22.43
C PHE A 34 6.91 -17.28 -22.70
N ALA A 35 6.38 -17.95 -21.68
CA ALA A 35 5.16 -18.74 -21.80
C ALA A 35 3.90 -17.87 -21.96
N SER A 36 3.93 -16.57 -21.64
CA SER A 36 2.78 -15.67 -21.72
C SER A 36 3.07 -14.41 -22.56
N PRO A 37 2.65 -14.37 -23.83
CA PRO A 37 2.76 -13.18 -24.69
C PRO A 37 2.21 -11.90 -24.05
N ALA A 38 1.12 -12.00 -23.29
CA ALA A 38 0.57 -10.85 -22.56
C ALA A 38 1.57 -10.29 -21.53
N LEU A 39 2.32 -11.14 -20.82
CA LEU A 39 3.37 -10.67 -19.91
C LEU A 39 4.52 -10.00 -20.66
N ILE A 40 4.93 -10.54 -21.81
CA ILE A 40 5.96 -9.90 -22.64
C ILE A 40 5.54 -8.47 -23.00
N ASP A 41 4.31 -8.31 -23.49
CA ASP A 41 3.78 -7.01 -23.91
C ASP A 41 3.65 -6.06 -22.70
N GLN A 42 3.13 -6.55 -21.57
CA GLN A 42 3.00 -5.75 -20.33
C GLN A 42 4.36 -5.33 -19.76
N ILE A 43 5.36 -6.21 -19.72
CA ILE A 43 6.71 -5.87 -19.22
C ILE A 43 7.36 -4.85 -20.15
N ASN A 44 7.25 -5.04 -21.47
CA ASN A 44 7.77 -4.08 -22.43
C ASN A 44 7.16 -2.68 -22.23
N ALA A 45 5.83 -2.61 -22.12
CA ALA A 45 5.12 -1.36 -21.86
C ALA A 45 5.54 -0.76 -20.50
N ALA A 46 5.56 -1.56 -19.44
CA ALA A 46 5.90 -1.10 -18.10
C ALA A 46 7.33 -0.55 -18.03
N VAL A 47 8.30 -1.17 -18.71
CA VAL A 47 9.68 -0.66 -18.76
C VAL A 47 9.76 0.59 -19.63
N ALA A 48 9.11 0.62 -20.79
CA ALA A 48 9.14 1.76 -21.69
C ALA A 48 8.48 3.02 -21.09
N GLU A 49 7.39 2.85 -20.37
CA GLU A 49 6.65 3.93 -19.70
C GLU A 49 7.21 4.23 -18.30
N GLY A 50 8.22 3.48 -17.86
CA GLY A 50 8.91 3.70 -16.59
C GLY A 50 8.13 3.22 -15.36
N HIS A 51 7.12 2.36 -15.52
CA HIS A 51 6.41 1.68 -14.44
C HIS A 51 7.21 0.51 -13.82
N LEU A 52 8.19 -0.05 -14.53
CA LEU A 52 9.07 -1.10 -13.99
C LEU A 52 10.53 -0.76 -14.24
N LYS A 53 11.31 -0.70 -13.16
CA LYS A 53 12.76 -0.44 -13.17
C LYS A 53 13.58 -1.63 -12.71
N ALA A 54 13.03 -2.47 -11.83
CA ALA A 54 13.74 -3.61 -11.27
C ALA A 54 12.78 -4.74 -10.90
N ILE A 55 13.28 -5.97 -10.95
CA ILE A 55 12.68 -7.11 -10.27
C ILE A 55 13.69 -7.54 -9.21
N VAL A 56 13.22 -7.72 -7.97
CA VAL A 56 14.06 -8.04 -6.81
C VAL A 56 13.45 -9.19 -5.99
N PRO A 57 14.23 -9.90 -5.16
CA PRO A 57 13.69 -10.87 -4.23
C PRO A 57 12.72 -10.25 -3.23
N LEU A 58 11.62 -10.93 -2.94
CA LEU A 58 10.71 -10.60 -1.86
C LEU A 58 11.36 -10.93 -0.51
N THR A 59 11.35 -9.96 0.41
CA THR A 59 11.98 -10.08 1.74
C THR A 59 10.99 -10.28 2.88
N HIS A 60 9.69 -10.15 2.61
CA HIS A 60 8.63 -10.32 3.60
C HIS A 60 7.95 -11.69 3.43
N PRO A 61 7.81 -12.48 4.50
CA PRO A 61 7.08 -13.74 4.43
C PRO A 61 5.58 -13.47 4.22
N ASN A 62 4.91 -14.37 3.48
CA ASN A 62 3.45 -14.43 3.27
C ASN A 62 2.83 -13.58 2.14
N ALA A 63 3.61 -12.85 1.33
CA ALA A 63 3.08 -12.22 0.11
C ALA A 63 3.32 -13.11 -1.14
N GLY A 64 2.38 -13.11 -2.08
CA GLY A 64 2.54 -13.79 -3.37
C GLY A 64 3.45 -13.05 -4.34
N GLY A 65 3.57 -11.74 -4.14
CA GLY A 65 4.39 -10.76 -4.85
C GLY A 65 4.10 -9.39 -4.25
N GLU A 66 4.87 -8.37 -4.64
CA GLU A 66 4.62 -6.99 -4.22
C GLU A 66 5.16 -6.01 -5.27
N TYR A 67 4.39 -5.00 -5.60
CA TYR A 67 4.88 -3.84 -6.35
C TYR A 67 5.27 -2.70 -5.41
N ASP A 68 6.52 -2.25 -5.51
CA ASP A 68 7.04 -1.06 -4.82
C ASP A 68 6.82 0.18 -5.69
N PRO A 69 5.86 1.07 -5.36
CA PRO A 69 5.61 2.26 -6.14
C PRO A 69 6.74 3.30 -6.07
N GLN A 70 7.53 3.32 -4.99
CA GLN A 70 8.59 4.31 -4.78
C GLN A 70 9.81 4.00 -5.64
N ASN A 71 10.20 2.72 -5.68
CA ASN A 71 11.34 2.26 -6.47
C ASN A 71 10.95 1.75 -7.85
N GLN A 72 9.64 1.62 -8.11
CA GLN A 72 9.07 1.07 -9.35
C GLN A 72 9.63 -0.33 -9.59
N ALA A 73 9.64 -1.12 -8.51
CA ALA A 73 10.29 -2.41 -8.46
C ALA A 73 9.27 -3.49 -8.09
N MET A 74 9.35 -4.63 -8.75
CA MET A 74 8.55 -5.79 -8.40
C MET A 74 9.35 -6.72 -7.49
N ARG A 75 8.71 -7.23 -6.45
CA ARG A 75 9.28 -8.20 -5.52
C ARG A 75 8.64 -9.56 -5.74
N LEU A 76 9.47 -10.58 -5.97
CA LEU A 76 8.99 -11.95 -6.22
C LEU A 76 9.54 -12.96 -5.19
N PRO A 77 8.71 -13.90 -4.73
CA PRO A 77 9.15 -14.97 -3.84
C PRO A 77 10.09 -15.95 -4.56
N LEU A 78 11.32 -16.11 -4.04
CA LEU A 78 12.32 -16.97 -4.67
C LEU A 78 11.95 -18.45 -4.62
N ASP A 79 11.27 -18.91 -3.56
CA ASP A 79 10.82 -20.29 -3.41
C ASP A 79 9.88 -20.74 -4.53
N ARG A 80 9.12 -19.79 -5.11
CA ARG A 80 8.25 -20.03 -6.28
C ARG A 80 9.00 -20.03 -7.60
N LEU A 81 10.24 -19.57 -7.63
CA LEU A 81 11.13 -19.61 -8.79
C LEU A 81 12.16 -20.73 -8.69
N THR A 82 12.20 -21.49 -7.60
CA THR A 82 13.07 -22.66 -7.45
C THR A 82 12.47 -23.87 -8.16
N THR A 83 13.29 -24.58 -8.93
CA THR A 83 12.91 -25.89 -9.49
C THR A 83 12.57 -26.87 -8.36
N PRO A 84 11.35 -27.42 -8.33
CA PRO A 84 10.96 -28.38 -7.30
C PRO A 84 11.86 -29.62 -7.33
N PRO A 85 12.14 -30.24 -6.17
CA PRO A 85 12.98 -31.43 -6.10
C PRO A 85 12.37 -32.59 -6.88
N PRO A 86 13.19 -33.53 -7.41
CA PRO A 86 12.69 -34.72 -8.09
C PRO A 86 11.76 -35.54 -7.19
N GLY A 87 10.60 -35.94 -7.74
CA GLY A 87 9.59 -36.67 -7.01
C GLY A 87 8.27 -36.79 -7.78
N PRO A 88 7.30 -37.56 -7.25
CA PRO A 88 6.01 -37.77 -7.92
C PRO A 88 5.24 -36.46 -8.17
N ASP A 89 5.38 -35.49 -7.27
CA ASP A 89 4.65 -34.22 -7.34
C ASP A 89 5.45 -33.10 -8.01
N GLN A 90 6.64 -33.40 -8.57
CA GLN A 90 7.54 -32.39 -9.11
C GLN A 90 6.87 -31.59 -10.25
N ALA A 91 6.23 -32.28 -11.19
CA ALA A 91 5.60 -31.67 -12.35
C ALA A 91 4.43 -30.77 -11.94
N ASP A 92 3.57 -31.26 -11.04
CA ASP A 92 2.40 -30.51 -10.54
C ASP A 92 2.84 -29.28 -9.74
N THR A 93 3.87 -29.42 -8.90
CA THR A 93 4.44 -28.30 -8.15
C THR A 93 5.05 -27.26 -9.09
N ALA A 94 5.78 -27.69 -10.12
CA ALA A 94 6.38 -26.78 -11.09
C ALA A 94 5.32 -26.04 -11.90
N LEU A 95 4.26 -26.73 -12.33
CA LEU A 95 3.14 -26.13 -13.03
C LEU A 95 2.44 -25.08 -12.15
N HIS A 96 2.14 -25.43 -10.90
CA HIS A 96 1.52 -24.52 -9.92
C HIS A 96 2.38 -23.29 -9.65
N ASN A 97 3.68 -23.47 -9.36
CA ASN A 97 4.61 -22.36 -9.11
C ASN A 97 4.71 -21.42 -10.32
N ALA A 98 4.84 -21.99 -11.51
CA ALA A 98 4.87 -21.20 -12.72
C ALA A 98 3.54 -20.43 -12.91
N GLY A 99 2.39 -21.06 -12.64
CA GLY A 99 1.07 -20.43 -12.68
C GLY A 99 0.94 -19.28 -11.68
N GLU A 100 1.39 -19.46 -10.43
CA GLU A 100 1.44 -18.40 -9.42
C GLU A 100 2.25 -17.19 -9.92
N ILE A 101 3.47 -17.42 -10.41
CA ILE A 101 4.32 -16.33 -10.91
C ILE A 101 3.71 -15.67 -12.14
N THR A 102 3.07 -16.42 -13.05
CA THR A 102 2.38 -15.84 -14.21
C THR A 102 1.29 -14.86 -13.77
N TYR A 103 0.46 -15.28 -12.82
CA TYR A 103 -0.62 -14.47 -12.30
C TYR A 103 -0.09 -13.23 -11.56
N VAL A 104 0.86 -13.43 -10.64
CA VAL A 104 1.47 -12.39 -9.83
C VAL A 104 2.17 -11.35 -10.71
N LEU A 105 2.95 -11.75 -11.71
CA LEU A 105 3.58 -10.80 -12.64
C LEU A 105 2.53 -9.88 -13.30
N GLY A 106 1.44 -10.46 -13.82
CA GLY A 106 0.37 -9.68 -14.44
C GLY A 106 -0.32 -8.74 -13.46
N HIS A 107 -0.58 -9.21 -12.25
CA HIS A 107 -1.19 -8.45 -11.16
C HIS A 107 -0.30 -7.27 -10.71
N GLU A 108 0.95 -7.55 -10.33
CA GLU A 108 1.87 -6.52 -9.80
C GLU A 108 2.27 -5.48 -10.85
N LEU A 109 2.40 -5.87 -12.13
CA LEU A 109 2.63 -4.90 -13.23
C LEU A 109 1.49 -3.88 -13.32
N ARG A 110 0.25 -4.32 -13.05
CA ARG A 110 -0.91 -3.45 -13.14
C ARG A 110 -0.91 -2.36 -12.07
N HIS A 111 -0.46 -2.66 -10.85
CA HIS A 111 -0.22 -1.62 -9.83
C HIS A 111 0.78 -0.56 -10.33
N GLY A 112 1.79 -0.97 -11.11
CA GLY A 112 2.72 -0.06 -11.76
C GLY A 112 2.05 0.97 -12.68
N PHE A 113 1.14 0.52 -13.54
CA PHE A 113 0.36 1.40 -14.43
C PHE A 113 -0.63 2.28 -13.66
N ASN A 114 -1.21 1.77 -12.58
CA ASN A 114 -2.18 2.49 -11.76
C ASN A 114 -1.54 3.47 -10.76
N ARG A 115 -0.21 3.37 -10.54
CA ARG A 115 0.53 4.12 -9.51
C ARG A 115 0.22 5.61 -9.46
N ILE A 116 0.18 6.30 -10.62
CA ILE A 116 -0.08 7.74 -10.65
C ILE A 116 -1.48 8.06 -10.14
N ALA A 117 -2.49 7.31 -10.58
CA ALA A 117 -3.86 7.50 -10.11
C ALA A 117 -4.01 7.18 -8.61
N THR A 118 -3.29 6.17 -8.11
CA THR A 118 -3.26 5.84 -6.67
C THR A 118 -2.59 6.96 -5.86
N GLN A 119 -1.47 7.51 -6.34
CA GLN A 119 -0.79 8.66 -5.72
C GLN A 119 -1.68 9.91 -5.70
N GLU A 120 -2.37 10.22 -6.80
CA GLU A 120 -3.30 11.34 -6.87
C GLU A 120 -4.47 11.19 -5.90
N ALA A 121 -5.01 9.99 -5.76
CA ALA A 121 -6.08 9.72 -4.80
C ALA A 121 -5.62 9.83 -3.35
N GLN A 122 -4.40 9.36 -3.03
CA GLN A 122 -3.81 9.53 -1.70
C GLN A 122 -3.57 11.01 -1.37
N ALA A 123 -3.07 11.79 -2.33
CA ALA A 123 -2.86 13.23 -2.17
C ALA A 123 -4.20 13.97 -1.99
N LYS A 124 -5.22 13.60 -2.77
CA LYS A 124 -6.56 14.16 -2.63
C LYS A 124 -7.15 13.85 -1.26
N PHE A 125 -7.09 12.59 -0.84
CA PHE A 125 -7.53 12.16 0.49
C PHE A 125 -6.89 12.99 1.60
N SER A 126 -5.56 13.13 1.57
CA SER A 126 -4.81 13.87 2.58
C SER A 126 -5.22 15.35 2.62
N ASN A 127 -5.42 15.97 1.45
CA ASN A 127 -5.88 17.35 1.34
C ASN A 127 -7.33 17.54 1.84
N ASP A 128 -8.24 16.62 1.51
CA ASP A 128 -9.63 16.67 1.97
C ASP A 128 -9.71 16.51 3.50
N VAL A 129 -8.95 15.57 4.07
CA VAL A 129 -8.86 15.35 5.52
C VAL A 129 -8.35 16.61 6.22
N ARG A 130 -7.26 17.22 5.71
CA ARG A 130 -6.75 18.50 6.24
C ARG A 130 -7.78 19.63 6.14
N GLY A 131 -8.48 19.71 5.01
CA GLY A 131 -9.52 20.70 4.77
C GLY A 131 -10.67 20.58 5.77
N ILE A 132 -11.10 19.34 6.07
CA ILE A 132 -12.13 19.06 7.08
C ILE A 132 -11.63 19.45 8.47
N ALA A 133 -10.44 19.00 8.86
CA ALA A 133 -9.86 19.31 10.17
C ALA A 133 -9.77 20.82 10.43
N GLN A 134 -9.38 21.62 9.43
CA GLN A 134 -9.21 23.06 9.59
C GLN A 134 -10.52 23.85 9.57
N ASN A 135 -11.50 23.44 8.74
CA ASN A 135 -12.59 24.34 8.35
C ASN A 135 -13.98 23.85 8.77
N VAL A 136 -14.12 22.60 9.22
CA VAL A 136 -15.41 22.00 9.58
C VAL A 136 -15.56 21.99 11.11
N PRO A 137 -16.70 22.46 11.67
CA PRO A 137 -16.96 22.37 13.10
C PRO A 137 -17.16 20.90 13.54
N PRO A 138 -16.86 20.57 14.80
CA PRO A 138 -17.09 19.23 15.33
C PRO A 138 -18.60 18.93 15.48
N PRO A 139 -19.02 17.65 15.34
CA PRO A 139 -18.18 16.52 14.98
C PRO A 139 -17.83 16.52 13.48
N ARG A 140 -16.54 16.32 13.17
CA ARG A 140 -16.01 16.36 11.82
C ARG A 140 -16.17 15.01 11.15
N ASP A 141 -16.96 14.95 10.09
CA ASP A 141 -17.22 13.72 9.35
C ASP A 141 -16.15 13.48 8.27
N TYR A 142 -15.36 12.42 8.45
CA TYR A 142 -14.30 12.00 7.53
C TYR A 142 -14.72 10.85 6.59
N THR A 143 -16.01 10.48 6.57
CA THR A 143 -16.50 9.33 5.81
C THR A 143 -16.28 9.47 4.31
N ALA A 144 -16.61 10.63 3.74
CA ALA A 144 -16.51 10.86 2.30
C ALA A 144 -15.07 10.72 1.75
N PRO A 145 -14.03 11.37 2.32
CA PRO A 145 -12.66 11.18 1.82
C PRO A 145 -12.16 9.74 2.02
N ALA A 146 -12.49 9.09 3.14
CA ALA A 146 -12.13 7.69 3.36
C ALA A 146 -12.78 6.76 2.31
N ALA A 147 -14.06 6.96 2.00
CA ALA A 147 -14.78 6.20 0.99
C ALA A 147 -14.15 6.36 -0.41
N ALA A 148 -13.73 7.58 -0.76
CA ALA A 148 -13.10 7.86 -2.04
C ALA A 148 -11.75 7.14 -2.19
N LEU A 149 -10.94 7.09 -1.13
CA LEU A 149 -9.67 6.39 -1.11
C LEU A 149 -9.86 4.87 -1.21
N LEU A 150 -10.74 4.30 -0.37
CA LEU A 150 -11.07 2.87 -0.42
C LEU A 150 -11.62 2.43 -1.78
N ALA A 151 -12.45 3.27 -2.41
CA ALA A 151 -12.95 3.01 -3.76
C ALA A 151 -11.83 3.03 -4.82
N GLN A 152 -10.73 3.79 -4.61
CA GLN A 152 -9.57 3.71 -5.47
C GLN A 152 -8.85 2.36 -5.29
N HIS A 153 -8.47 2.00 -4.05
CA HIS A 153 -7.84 0.70 -3.77
C HIS A 153 -8.64 -0.48 -4.34
N ARG A 154 -9.97 -0.45 -4.18
CA ARG A 154 -10.86 -1.46 -4.75
C ARG A 154 -10.76 -1.57 -6.28
N ARG A 155 -10.66 -0.43 -6.99
CA ARG A 155 -10.49 -0.42 -8.46
C ARG A 155 -9.10 -0.87 -8.88
N ASP A 156 -8.07 -0.49 -8.13
CA ASP A 156 -6.68 -0.88 -8.38
C ASP A 156 -6.53 -2.41 -8.32
N GLU A 157 -6.96 -3.01 -7.21
CA GLU A 157 -6.97 -4.46 -6.99
C GLU A 157 -7.82 -5.20 -8.03
N ALA A 158 -9.04 -4.72 -8.32
CA ALA A 158 -9.89 -5.31 -9.34
C ALA A 158 -9.22 -5.30 -10.73
N GLY A 159 -8.53 -4.21 -11.07
CA GLY A 159 -7.77 -4.11 -12.31
C GLY A 159 -6.57 -5.07 -12.34
N ALA A 160 -5.86 -5.20 -11.22
CA ALA A 160 -4.72 -6.08 -11.06
C ALA A 160 -5.12 -7.56 -11.19
N GLU A 161 -6.23 -7.96 -10.57
CA GLU A 161 -6.79 -9.31 -10.71
C GLU A 161 -7.12 -9.63 -12.19
N ILE A 162 -7.74 -8.69 -12.92
CA ILE A 162 -8.02 -8.86 -14.36
C ILE A 162 -6.72 -9.02 -15.16
N ALA A 163 -5.68 -8.27 -14.83
CA ALA A 163 -4.38 -8.38 -15.51
C ALA A 163 -3.72 -9.75 -15.24
N GLY A 164 -3.77 -10.24 -13.99
CA GLY A 164 -3.32 -11.59 -13.63
C GLY A 164 -4.09 -12.69 -14.34
N TRP A 165 -5.41 -12.57 -14.44
CA TRP A 165 -6.26 -13.47 -15.25
C TRP A 165 -5.81 -13.50 -16.71
N ASN A 166 -5.65 -12.33 -17.34
CA ASN A 166 -5.23 -12.25 -18.74
C ASN A 166 -3.84 -12.84 -18.99
N ALA A 167 -2.93 -12.73 -18.02
CA ALA A 167 -1.62 -13.37 -18.08
C ALA A 167 -1.73 -14.92 -18.08
N ILE A 168 -2.61 -15.49 -17.26
CA ILE A 168 -2.90 -16.94 -17.25
C ILE A 168 -3.56 -17.38 -18.56
N VAL A 169 -4.58 -16.67 -19.04
CA VAL A 169 -5.24 -17.00 -20.32
C VAL A 169 -4.22 -17.01 -21.46
N SER A 170 -3.37 -16.00 -21.53
CA SER A 170 -2.31 -15.89 -22.55
C SER A 170 -1.31 -17.05 -22.46
N ARG A 171 -0.98 -17.49 -21.24
CA ARG A 171 -0.13 -18.66 -21.02
C ARG A 171 -0.76 -19.95 -21.52
N VAL A 172 -2.00 -20.22 -21.13
CA VAL A 172 -2.70 -21.45 -21.52
C VAL A 172 -2.88 -21.49 -23.04
N LYS A 173 -3.25 -20.37 -23.65
CA LYS A 173 -3.38 -20.23 -25.11
C LYS A 173 -2.05 -20.47 -25.83
N SER A 174 -0.93 -20.07 -25.26
CA SER A 174 0.39 -20.27 -25.88
C SER A 174 0.83 -21.73 -25.88
N ALA A 175 0.38 -22.52 -24.91
CA ALA A 175 0.60 -23.96 -24.88
C ALA A 175 -0.21 -24.71 -25.95
N ASN A 176 -1.35 -24.17 -26.38
CA ASN A 176 -2.19 -24.72 -27.45
C ASN A 176 -2.69 -23.60 -28.39
N PRO A 177 -1.86 -23.12 -29.34
CA PRO A 177 -2.14 -21.90 -30.11
C PRO A 177 -3.30 -22.04 -31.11
N ASN A 178 -3.81 -23.25 -31.36
CA ASN A 178 -4.84 -23.50 -32.36
C ASN A 178 -6.28 -23.43 -31.80
N GLN A 179 -6.43 -23.20 -30.50
CA GLN A 179 -7.73 -23.19 -29.82
C GLN A 179 -7.72 -22.15 -28.68
N ASP A 180 -8.86 -21.50 -28.44
CA ASP A 180 -9.02 -20.68 -27.25
C ASP A 180 -9.15 -21.58 -26.00
N PRO A 181 -8.54 -21.19 -24.85
CA PRO A 181 -8.59 -21.98 -23.63
C PRO A 181 -10.02 -22.25 -23.14
N SER A 182 -10.26 -23.42 -22.59
CA SER A 182 -11.47 -23.69 -21.80
C SER A 182 -11.34 -23.13 -20.38
N LEU A 183 -12.48 -22.95 -19.68
CA LEU A 183 -12.47 -22.57 -18.26
C LEU A 183 -11.76 -23.62 -17.39
N GLN A 184 -11.84 -24.90 -17.76
CA GLN A 184 -11.13 -25.97 -17.05
C GLN A 184 -9.61 -25.80 -17.17
N GLU A 185 -9.09 -25.59 -18.38
CA GLU A 185 -7.64 -25.42 -18.59
C GLU A 185 -7.11 -24.16 -17.87
N ILE A 186 -7.89 -23.07 -17.85
CA ILE A 186 -7.56 -21.87 -17.08
C ILE A 186 -7.59 -22.17 -15.57
N PHE A 187 -8.59 -22.92 -15.10
CA PHE A 187 -8.70 -23.28 -13.69
C PHE A 187 -7.53 -24.13 -13.22
N GLU A 188 -7.17 -25.15 -14.00
CA GLU A 188 -6.08 -26.07 -13.70
C GLU A 188 -4.71 -25.40 -13.76
N ALA A 189 -4.54 -24.36 -14.59
CA ALA A 189 -3.30 -23.61 -14.67
C ALA A 189 -2.98 -22.80 -13.40
N GLN A 190 -4.00 -22.33 -12.67
CA GLN A 190 -3.80 -21.70 -11.36
C GLN A 190 -5.06 -21.70 -10.48
N GLN A 191 -5.37 -22.84 -9.87
CA GLN A 191 -6.59 -23.05 -9.08
C GLN A 191 -6.77 -22.04 -7.93
N GLY A 192 -5.68 -21.61 -7.28
CA GLY A 192 -5.75 -20.72 -6.12
C GLY A 192 -6.28 -19.33 -6.49
N ARG A 193 -5.77 -18.76 -7.59
CA ARG A 193 -6.07 -17.38 -8.02
C ARG A 193 -7.37 -17.27 -8.81
N VAL A 194 -7.63 -18.24 -9.69
CA VAL A 194 -8.76 -18.16 -10.64
C VAL A 194 -10.13 -18.45 -10.00
N ARG A 195 -10.17 -18.89 -8.74
CA ARG A 195 -11.43 -19.05 -7.96
C ARG A 195 -12.21 -17.75 -7.77
N ASN A 196 -11.56 -16.60 -7.95
CA ASN A 196 -12.26 -15.30 -7.96
C ASN A 196 -13.05 -15.08 -9.26
N PHE A 197 -12.88 -15.94 -10.26
CA PHE A 197 -13.45 -15.81 -11.60
C PHE A 197 -14.32 -17.02 -11.98
N ILE A 198 -13.92 -18.22 -11.55
CA ILE A 198 -14.52 -19.50 -11.94
C ILE A 198 -15.02 -20.22 -10.69
N ASP A 199 -16.27 -20.69 -10.75
CA ASP A 199 -16.82 -21.67 -9.82
C ASP A 199 -16.61 -23.09 -10.36
N GLN A 200 -16.27 -24.02 -9.46
CA GLN A 200 -16.17 -25.46 -9.72
C GLN A 200 -17.32 -26.16 -8.98
N SER A 201 -18.01 -27.08 -9.66
CA SER A 201 -19.10 -27.86 -9.03
C SER A 201 -18.62 -28.67 -7.83
N GLN A 202 -19.45 -28.77 -6.78
CA GLN A 202 -19.12 -29.49 -5.55
C GLN A 202 -19.52 -30.98 -5.57
N ASP A 203 -20.22 -31.43 -6.60
CA ASP A 203 -20.85 -32.76 -6.67
C ASP A 203 -19.88 -33.92 -6.98
N GLY A 204 -18.57 -33.66 -6.92
CA GLY A 204 -17.52 -34.60 -7.30
C GLY A 204 -17.30 -34.68 -8.82
N PRO A 205 -16.29 -35.45 -9.27
CA PRO A 205 -15.95 -35.57 -10.69
C PRO A 205 -17.04 -36.32 -11.50
N PRO A 206 -17.29 -35.94 -12.76
CA PRO A 206 -16.61 -34.88 -13.51
C PRO A 206 -17.05 -33.48 -13.05
N TYR A 207 -16.07 -32.61 -12.79
CA TYR A 207 -16.34 -31.24 -12.36
C TYR A 207 -16.85 -30.39 -13.53
N THR A 208 -17.81 -29.52 -13.24
CA THR A 208 -18.22 -28.44 -14.16
C THR A 208 -17.58 -27.14 -13.72
N TYR A 209 -17.08 -26.36 -14.69
CA TYR A 209 -16.47 -25.06 -14.46
C TYR A 209 -17.33 -23.96 -15.07
N THR A 210 -17.75 -23.00 -14.27
CA THR A 210 -18.62 -21.90 -14.70
C THR A 210 -17.99 -20.56 -14.35
N LEU A 211 -17.99 -19.63 -15.29
CA LEU A 211 -17.62 -18.25 -15.01
C LEU A 211 -18.62 -17.66 -14.00
N LYS A 212 -18.14 -16.88 -13.03
CA LYS A 212 -19.00 -16.14 -12.12
C LYS A 212 -19.95 -15.23 -12.91
N PRO A 213 -21.23 -15.17 -12.55
CA PRO A 213 -22.28 -14.60 -13.40
C PRO A 213 -22.19 -13.08 -13.59
N ASN A 214 -21.40 -12.38 -12.78
CA ASN A 214 -21.17 -10.93 -12.89
C ASN A 214 -20.00 -10.57 -13.82
N LEU A 215 -19.26 -11.56 -14.35
CA LEU A 215 -18.15 -11.34 -15.28
C LEU A 215 -18.57 -11.57 -16.73
N THR A 216 -17.95 -10.85 -17.66
CA THR A 216 -18.14 -11.04 -19.11
C THR A 216 -16.78 -11.16 -19.80
N LEU A 217 -16.50 -12.35 -20.34
CA LEU A 217 -15.30 -12.63 -21.13
C LEU A 217 -15.41 -12.06 -22.54
N ASN A 218 -14.26 -11.69 -23.09
CA ASN A 218 -14.07 -11.50 -24.53
C ASN A 218 -14.07 -12.88 -25.24
N PRO A 219 -14.23 -12.94 -26.58
CA PRO A 219 -14.21 -14.21 -27.32
C PRO A 219 -12.93 -15.04 -27.15
N ASP A 220 -11.80 -14.39 -26.88
CA ASP A 220 -10.50 -15.02 -26.64
C ASP A 220 -10.25 -15.38 -25.17
N MET A 221 -11.31 -15.39 -24.35
CA MET A 221 -11.32 -15.71 -22.92
C MET A 221 -10.63 -14.68 -22.02
N THR A 222 -10.13 -13.58 -22.57
CA THR A 222 -9.60 -12.47 -21.77
C THR A 222 -10.73 -11.66 -21.13
N LEU A 223 -10.39 -10.87 -20.10
CA LEU A 223 -11.27 -9.89 -19.48
C LEU A 223 -10.80 -8.48 -19.81
N SER A 224 -11.69 -7.70 -20.43
CA SER A 224 -11.51 -6.25 -20.55
C SER A 224 -11.76 -5.59 -19.19
N PRO A 225 -10.96 -4.59 -18.76
CA PRO A 225 -11.19 -3.83 -17.52
C PRO A 225 -12.32 -2.80 -17.70
N SER A 226 -13.49 -3.26 -18.16
CA SER A 226 -14.69 -2.45 -18.27
C SER A 226 -15.22 -2.09 -16.88
N ALA A 227 -16.03 -1.05 -16.77
CA ALA A 227 -16.66 -0.67 -15.49
C ALA A 227 -17.41 -1.85 -14.84
N ALA A 228 -18.08 -2.68 -15.64
CA ALA A 228 -18.79 -3.86 -15.16
C ALA A 228 -17.84 -4.94 -14.62
N ASN A 229 -16.76 -5.26 -15.35
CA ASN A 229 -15.80 -6.28 -14.91
C ASN A 229 -14.97 -5.80 -13.71
N LEU A 230 -14.64 -4.51 -13.63
CA LEU A 230 -13.98 -3.93 -12.46
C LEU A 230 -14.89 -3.98 -11.23
N GLU A 231 -16.17 -3.68 -11.38
CA GLU A 231 -17.13 -3.81 -10.27
C GLU A 231 -17.29 -5.26 -9.84
N ALA A 232 -17.41 -6.18 -10.79
CA ALA A 232 -17.50 -7.61 -10.53
C ALA A 232 -16.27 -8.14 -9.78
N MET A 233 -15.06 -7.73 -10.16
CA MET A 233 -13.84 -8.13 -9.45
C MET A 233 -13.69 -7.42 -8.11
N GLY A 234 -14.16 -6.19 -7.98
CA GLY A 234 -14.29 -5.55 -6.67
C GLY A 234 -15.15 -6.39 -5.72
N GLN A 235 -16.28 -6.92 -6.19
CA GLN A 235 -17.14 -7.82 -5.41
C GLN A 235 -16.52 -9.19 -5.15
N ASN A 236 -15.93 -9.79 -6.18
CA ASN A 236 -15.45 -11.17 -6.14
C ASN A 236 -14.11 -11.32 -5.41
N PHE A 237 -13.33 -10.24 -5.26
CA PHE A 237 -12.00 -10.25 -4.64
C PHE A 237 -11.88 -9.29 -3.45
N PHE A 238 -11.97 -7.99 -3.69
CA PHE A 238 -11.71 -6.96 -2.66
C PHE A 238 -12.74 -7.02 -1.52
N ASP A 239 -14.00 -7.20 -1.89
CA ASP A 239 -15.13 -7.16 -0.98
C ASP A 239 -15.34 -8.47 -0.20
N LYS A 240 -14.45 -9.46 -0.34
CA LYS A 240 -14.53 -10.71 0.41
C LYS A 240 -14.39 -10.45 1.91
N VAL A 241 -15.22 -11.14 2.68
CA VAL A 241 -15.15 -11.13 4.14
C VAL A 241 -13.83 -11.73 4.65
N ALA A 242 -13.42 -11.31 5.84
CA ALA A 242 -12.17 -11.67 6.48
C ALA A 242 -11.92 -13.19 6.55
N GLU A 243 -12.96 -14.00 6.77
CA GLU A 243 -12.86 -15.46 6.87
C GLU A 243 -12.31 -16.11 5.59
N ASN A 244 -12.55 -15.46 4.45
CA ASN A 244 -12.12 -15.89 3.12
C ASN A 244 -10.82 -15.23 2.68
N THR A 245 -10.55 -14.01 3.13
CA THR A 245 -9.40 -13.20 2.69
C THR A 245 -8.15 -13.48 3.51
N ARG A 246 -8.27 -13.52 4.85
CA ARG A 246 -7.20 -13.88 5.81
C ARG A 246 -5.88 -13.14 5.63
N ILE A 247 -5.97 -11.82 5.45
CA ILE A 247 -4.78 -10.94 5.34
C ILE A 247 -4.53 -10.18 6.64
N GLY A 248 -3.48 -9.37 6.63
CA GLY A 248 -3.04 -8.58 7.78
C GLY A 248 -2.15 -9.36 8.76
N PRO A 249 -1.62 -8.71 9.80
CA PRO A 249 -0.63 -9.27 10.72
C PRO A 249 -1.08 -10.56 11.42
N LEU A 250 -2.38 -10.68 11.70
CA LEU A 250 -2.97 -11.86 12.35
C LEU A 250 -3.64 -12.83 11.37
N GLY A 251 -3.70 -12.52 10.08
CA GLY A 251 -4.42 -13.31 9.09
C GLY A 251 -5.94 -13.35 9.33
N THR A 252 -6.50 -12.33 9.98
CA THR A 252 -7.92 -12.23 10.37
C THR A 252 -8.66 -11.09 9.68
N SER A 253 -8.03 -10.39 8.73
CA SER A 253 -8.62 -9.22 8.06
C SER A 253 -9.10 -9.51 6.64
N ASP A 254 -9.89 -8.57 6.11
CA ASP A 254 -10.19 -8.36 4.70
C ASP A 254 -9.45 -7.13 4.13
N TYR A 255 -9.61 -6.89 2.82
CA TYR A 255 -8.98 -5.77 2.11
C TYR A 255 -9.52 -4.41 2.54
N ALA A 256 -10.82 -4.29 2.78
CA ALA A 256 -11.41 -3.01 3.21
C ALA A 256 -10.78 -2.52 4.52
N ASN A 257 -10.63 -3.41 5.49
CA ASN A 257 -10.02 -3.10 6.79
C ASN A 257 -8.49 -2.97 6.72
N TYR A 258 -7.83 -3.80 5.91
CA TYR A 258 -6.39 -3.71 5.70
C TYR A 258 -5.98 -2.34 5.13
N TYR A 259 -6.67 -1.88 4.09
CA TYR A 259 -6.46 -0.54 3.52
C TYR A 259 -7.05 0.57 4.40
N GLY A 260 -8.21 0.34 5.01
CA GLY A 260 -8.90 1.30 5.88
C GLY A 260 -8.07 1.72 7.09
N ARG A 261 -7.22 0.82 7.61
CA ARG A 261 -6.30 1.12 8.72
C ARG A 261 -5.41 2.32 8.43
N SER A 262 -4.87 2.44 7.21
CA SER A 262 -4.02 3.57 6.82
C SER A 262 -4.80 4.87 6.73
N ALA A 263 -6.03 4.82 6.21
CA ALA A 263 -6.91 5.99 6.15
C ALA A 263 -7.26 6.50 7.56
N VAL A 264 -7.68 5.60 8.46
CA VAL A 264 -8.01 5.95 9.85
C VAL A 264 -6.80 6.49 10.61
N SER A 265 -5.63 5.87 10.42
CA SER A 265 -4.36 6.34 11.03
C SER A 265 -4.04 7.78 10.60
N HIS A 266 -4.15 8.08 9.31
CA HIS A 266 -3.90 9.43 8.80
C HIS A 266 -4.92 10.45 9.31
N ILE A 267 -6.22 10.12 9.29
CA ILE A 267 -7.28 10.98 9.84
C ILE A 267 -7.02 11.29 11.31
N ALA A 268 -6.68 10.28 12.11
CA ALA A 268 -6.39 10.43 13.52
C ALA A 268 -5.21 11.38 13.79
N GLN A 269 -4.13 11.23 13.03
CA GLN A 269 -2.94 12.08 13.15
C GLN A 269 -3.25 13.54 12.76
N VAL A 270 -3.97 13.76 11.66
CA VAL A 270 -4.37 15.11 11.22
C VAL A 270 -5.36 15.75 12.19
N GLU A 271 -6.36 15.02 12.68
CA GLU A 271 -7.31 15.52 13.67
C GLU A 271 -6.57 15.98 14.93
N ARG A 272 -5.60 15.20 15.42
CA ARG A 272 -4.80 15.55 16.60
C ARG A 272 -3.88 16.73 16.39
N HIS A 273 -3.33 16.88 15.19
CA HIS A 273 -2.50 18.02 14.85
C HIS A 273 -3.29 19.33 14.99
N TYR A 274 -4.51 19.40 14.42
CA TYR A 274 -5.33 20.61 14.47
C TYR A 274 -6.13 20.76 15.77
N HIS A 275 -6.48 19.66 16.41
CA HIS A 275 -7.32 19.60 17.62
C HIS A 275 -6.65 18.73 18.69
N PRO A 276 -5.52 19.18 19.26
CA PRO A 276 -4.83 18.40 20.29
C PRO A 276 -5.75 18.16 21.50
N PRO A 277 -5.64 17.02 22.19
CA PRO A 277 -6.51 16.70 23.33
C PRO A 277 -6.51 17.83 24.37
N GLN A 278 -7.69 18.37 24.67
CA GLN A 278 -7.85 19.42 25.66
C GLN A 278 -8.41 18.86 26.98
N PRO A 279 -7.81 19.18 28.14
CA PRO A 279 -8.36 18.79 29.43
C PRO A 279 -9.82 19.24 29.58
N GLY A 280 -10.71 18.30 29.91
CA GLY A 280 -12.14 18.58 30.13
C GLY A 280 -13.04 18.45 28.89
N ILE A 281 -12.48 18.24 27.69
CA ILE A 281 -13.27 17.87 26.50
C ILE A 281 -13.27 16.35 26.36
N ALA A 282 -14.36 15.73 26.82
CA ALA A 282 -14.56 14.27 26.74
C ALA A 282 -15.43 13.83 25.54
N THR A 283 -16.04 14.78 24.83
CA THR A 283 -16.92 14.49 23.69
C THR A 283 -16.07 14.23 22.44
N PRO A 284 -16.32 13.13 21.69
CA PRO A 284 -15.68 12.92 20.40
C PRO A 284 -15.82 14.12 19.47
N GLN A 285 -14.73 14.50 18.81
CA GLN A 285 -14.68 15.64 17.88
C GLN A 285 -14.59 15.21 16.40
N MET A 286 -14.20 13.95 16.16
CA MET A 286 -14.21 13.31 14.84
C MET A 286 -15.35 12.30 14.74
N GLY A 287 -15.78 12.01 13.52
CA GLY A 287 -16.69 10.91 13.23
C GLY A 287 -16.42 10.25 11.89
N LEU A 288 -16.84 8.99 11.80
CA LEU A 288 -16.71 8.11 10.63
C LEU A 288 -17.93 7.19 10.60
N ASP A 289 -18.51 6.93 9.44
CA ASP A 289 -19.49 5.86 9.26
C ASP A 289 -18.75 4.56 8.92
N LEU A 290 -18.46 3.74 9.93
CA LEU A 290 -17.75 2.48 9.70
C LEU A 290 -18.58 1.50 8.87
N SER A 291 -19.90 1.54 9.00
CA SER A 291 -20.81 0.65 8.26
C SER A 291 -20.80 0.96 6.76
N GLN A 292 -20.87 2.23 6.38
CA GLN A 292 -20.80 2.67 4.99
C GLN A 292 -19.44 2.34 4.37
N LEU A 293 -18.36 2.46 5.15
CA LEU A 293 -17.01 2.15 4.72
C LEU A 293 -16.69 0.65 4.75
N ARG A 294 -17.61 -0.18 5.28
CA ARG A 294 -17.40 -1.62 5.54
C ARG A 294 -16.18 -1.91 6.41
N LEU A 295 -15.95 -1.04 7.37
CA LEU A 295 -14.86 -1.13 8.34
C LEU A 295 -15.37 -1.68 9.67
N SER A 296 -14.47 -2.29 10.41
CA SER A 296 -14.65 -2.79 11.76
C SER A 296 -13.53 -2.23 12.63
N GLU A 297 -13.87 -1.55 13.73
CA GLU A 297 -12.89 -1.04 14.69
C GLU A 297 -11.89 -2.13 15.09
N LYS A 298 -12.41 -3.31 15.46
CA LYS A 298 -11.59 -4.48 15.80
C LYS A 298 -10.59 -4.84 14.69
N LEU A 299 -11.05 -4.95 13.44
CA LEU A 299 -10.15 -5.34 12.35
C LEU A 299 -9.15 -4.23 11.99
N LEU A 300 -9.55 -2.96 12.07
CA LEU A 300 -8.63 -1.84 11.89
C LEU A 300 -7.49 -1.89 12.93
N GLU A 301 -7.82 -2.16 14.18
CA GLU A 301 -6.86 -2.29 15.29
C GLU A 301 -5.98 -3.54 15.19
N GLU A 302 -6.55 -4.68 14.78
CA GLU A 302 -5.77 -5.89 14.50
C GLU A 302 -4.81 -5.70 13.30
N ASN A 303 -5.13 -4.81 12.36
CA ASN A 303 -4.20 -4.37 11.32
C ASN A 303 -3.17 -3.33 11.80
N GLY A 304 -3.34 -2.81 13.01
CA GLY A 304 -2.41 -1.91 13.69
C GLY A 304 -2.61 -0.43 13.33
N ILE A 305 -3.61 0.22 13.91
CA ILE A 305 -3.79 1.68 13.79
C ILE A 305 -2.58 2.42 14.35
N ASP A 306 -2.05 3.36 13.58
CA ASP A 306 -1.01 4.28 14.00
C ASP A 306 -1.58 5.65 14.33
N LEU A 307 -1.52 6.04 15.60
CA LEU A 307 -2.02 7.34 16.07
C LEU A 307 -0.90 8.40 16.10
N GLY A 308 0.31 8.06 15.63
CA GLY A 308 1.47 8.94 15.58
C GLY A 308 2.13 9.13 16.95
N GLN A 309 2.73 10.32 17.16
CA GLN A 309 3.45 10.66 18.40
C GLN A 309 2.56 10.67 19.64
N HIS A 310 1.29 11.04 19.45
CA HIS A 310 0.30 10.99 20.50
C HIS A 310 -0.41 9.63 20.43
N GLN A 311 -0.07 8.70 21.30
CA GLN A 311 -0.58 7.32 21.25
C GLN A 311 -1.78 7.05 22.18
N GLN A 312 -2.30 8.09 22.85
CA GLN A 312 -3.49 7.93 23.67
C GLN A 312 -4.68 7.47 22.82
N PRO A 313 -5.70 6.78 23.38
CA PRO A 313 -6.89 6.41 22.61
C PRO A 313 -7.59 7.65 22.02
N LEU A 314 -8.13 7.56 20.80
CA LEU A 314 -8.80 8.66 20.10
C LEU A 314 -10.32 8.46 20.09
N PRO A 315 -11.10 9.28 20.80
CA PRO A 315 -12.56 9.24 20.74
C PRO A 315 -13.11 9.64 19.36
N TYR A 316 -14.02 8.85 18.82
CA TYR A 316 -14.77 9.16 17.60
C TYR A 316 -16.26 8.81 17.72
N TYR A 317 -17.08 9.42 16.87
CA TYR A 317 -18.46 8.99 16.64
C TYR A 317 -18.53 8.03 15.45
N ASP A 318 -19.11 6.84 15.66
CA ASP A 318 -19.54 5.97 14.58
C ASP A 318 -20.93 6.40 14.10
N PHE A 319 -20.98 6.99 12.91
CA PHE A 319 -22.20 7.47 12.27
C PHE A 319 -23.05 6.37 11.64
N GLY A 320 -22.54 5.13 11.55
CA GLY A 320 -23.29 3.99 11.03
C GLY A 320 -24.45 3.55 11.92
N ASN A 321 -24.46 4.00 13.18
CA ASN A 321 -25.54 3.77 14.13
C ASN A 321 -26.50 4.96 14.20
N GLN A 322 -27.77 4.70 14.53
CA GLN A 322 -28.78 5.74 14.77
C GLN A 322 -29.40 5.55 16.16
N PRO A 323 -29.09 6.43 17.15
CA PRO A 323 -28.16 7.57 17.05
C PRO A 323 -26.68 7.13 16.94
N PRO A 324 -25.78 8.02 16.48
CA PRO A 324 -24.35 7.76 16.47
C PRO A 324 -23.82 7.31 17.82
N THR A 325 -22.91 6.33 17.81
CA THR A 325 -22.32 5.75 19.02
C THR A 325 -20.88 6.21 19.18
N ALA A 326 -20.47 6.48 20.42
CA ALA A 326 -19.10 6.94 20.71
C ALA A 326 -18.19 5.72 20.96
N HIS A 327 -17.00 5.73 20.35
CA HIS A 327 -16.02 4.64 20.39
C HIS A 327 -14.59 5.19 20.48
N LEU A 328 -13.58 4.31 20.53
CA LEU A 328 -12.19 4.67 20.80
C LEU A 328 -11.25 3.91 19.86
N PHE A 329 -10.57 4.62 18.95
CA PHE A 329 -9.45 4.03 18.24
C PHE A 329 -8.23 3.91 19.16
N GLN A 330 -7.70 2.70 19.28
CA GLN A 330 -6.49 2.39 20.03
C GLN A 330 -5.24 2.50 19.16
N HIS A 331 -4.12 2.94 19.74
CA HIS A 331 -2.82 2.81 19.09
C HIS A 331 -2.35 1.35 19.14
N THR A 332 -2.33 0.70 17.98
CA THR A 332 -2.13 -0.76 17.88
C THR A 332 -1.07 -1.15 16.86
N LEU A 333 -0.32 -0.18 16.32
CA LEU A 333 0.74 -0.40 15.32
C LEU A 333 1.70 -1.53 15.68
N ALA A 334 2.09 -1.63 16.96
CA ALA A 334 3.03 -2.65 17.44
C ALA A 334 2.33 -3.88 18.07
N THR A 335 1.12 -3.72 18.61
CA THR A 335 0.46 -4.77 19.39
C THR A 335 -0.42 -5.66 18.53
N HIS A 336 -1.04 -5.10 17.48
CA HIS A 336 -2.08 -5.76 16.67
C HIS A 336 -3.23 -6.34 17.52
N GLN A 337 -3.44 -5.80 18.72
CA GLN A 337 -4.45 -6.27 19.64
C GLN A 337 -5.54 -5.23 19.75
N HIS A 338 -6.75 -5.64 19.41
CA HIS A 338 -7.94 -4.86 19.76
C HIS A 338 -8.11 -4.90 21.27
N GLU A 339 -8.02 -3.73 21.90
CA GLU A 339 -8.33 -3.56 23.31
C GLU A 339 -9.71 -2.91 23.40
N LEU A 340 -10.62 -3.54 24.13
CA LEU A 340 -11.86 -2.91 24.52
C LEU A 340 -11.61 -2.07 25.78
N PRO A 341 -11.94 -0.76 25.78
CA PRO A 341 -12.42 -0.12 26.98
C PRO A 341 -13.89 0.28 26.85
N ILE A 342 -14.57 0.09 27.97
CA ILE A 342 -15.91 0.49 28.37
C ILE A 342 -16.41 1.81 27.69
N ALA A 343 -17.30 1.68 26.70
CA ALA A 343 -18.10 2.78 26.14
C ALA A 343 -19.16 3.35 27.11
N THR A 344 -19.20 2.93 28.39
CA THR A 344 -20.31 3.28 29.28
C THR A 344 -20.26 4.72 29.81
N ASP A 345 -19.10 5.39 29.77
CA ASP A 345 -18.92 6.73 30.35
C ASP A 345 -18.65 7.85 29.32
N MET A 346 -18.65 7.54 28.01
CA MET A 346 -18.48 8.55 26.96
C MET A 346 -19.78 9.34 26.71
N PRO A 347 -19.69 10.66 26.44
CA PRO A 347 -20.87 11.48 26.16
C PRO A 347 -21.65 10.95 24.95
N ARG A 348 -22.94 10.67 25.15
CA ARG A 348 -23.85 10.36 24.05
C ARG A 348 -23.91 11.55 23.08
N PHE A 349 -24.04 11.25 21.80
CA PHE A 349 -24.31 12.26 20.80
C PHE A 349 -25.61 13.00 21.13
N ASP A 350 -25.54 14.32 21.34
CA ASP A 350 -26.69 15.19 21.65
C ASP A 350 -26.82 16.30 20.61
N PRO A 351 -27.69 16.14 19.60
CA PRO A 351 -27.85 17.10 18.52
C PRO A 351 -28.46 18.45 18.97
N ALA A 352 -28.98 18.56 20.21
CA ALA A 352 -29.55 19.79 20.74
C ALA A 352 -28.49 20.71 21.40
N ARG A 353 -27.41 20.14 21.95
CA ARG A 353 -26.33 20.89 22.63
C ARG A 353 -25.49 21.71 21.65
N GLU A 354 -25.30 21.21 20.44
CA GLU A 354 -24.49 21.83 19.37
C GLU A 354 -25.11 23.11 18.79
N ARG A 355 -26.44 23.18 18.64
CA ARG A 355 -27.12 24.40 18.16
C ARG A 355 -26.97 25.59 19.11
N SER A 356 -26.63 25.35 20.37
CA SER A 356 -26.49 26.41 21.38
C SER A 356 -25.09 27.03 21.47
N GLN A 357 -24.07 26.43 20.82
CA GLN A 357 -22.69 26.93 20.87
C GLN A 357 -22.28 27.72 19.62
N THR A 358 -23.13 27.78 18.59
CA THR A 358 -22.80 28.39 17.28
C THR A 358 -23.47 29.74 17.00
N ASP A 359 -24.07 30.41 17.99
CA ASP A 359 -24.56 31.78 17.80
C ASP A 359 -23.75 32.77 18.67
N PRO A 360 -22.97 33.65 18.02
CA PRO A 360 -23.56 34.96 17.78
C PRO A 360 -23.31 35.52 16.36
N ALA A 361 -24.41 35.94 15.75
CA ALA A 361 -24.56 37.17 14.95
C ALA A 361 -23.75 37.28 13.63
N GLY A 362 -24.41 36.85 12.55
CA GLY A 362 -24.59 37.61 11.31
C GLY A 362 -23.36 38.12 10.56
N HIS A 363 -22.98 37.42 9.48
CA HIS A 363 -22.44 38.08 8.29
C HIS A 363 -22.89 37.39 7.00
N ASP A 364 -23.26 38.26 6.07
CA ASP A 364 -23.83 38.05 4.74
C ASP A 364 -22.95 37.15 3.86
N ALA A 365 -23.54 36.08 3.32
CA ALA A 365 -22.90 35.22 2.33
C ALA A 365 -23.14 35.78 0.93
N SER A 366 -22.31 36.73 0.48
CA SER A 366 -22.17 36.99 -0.96
C SER A 366 -20.79 37.54 -1.35
N ALA A 367 -20.25 36.93 -2.41
CA ALA A 367 -19.11 37.34 -3.23
C ALA A 367 -17.70 37.22 -2.62
N TRP A 368 -16.96 36.17 -3.01
CA TRP A 368 -15.54 36.37 -3.33
C TRP A 368 -14.97 35.41 -4.39
N SER A 369 -14.16 35.99 -5.27
CA SER A 369 -13.40 35.38 -6.36
C SER A 369 -12.04 34.86 -5.86
N PRO A 370 -11.39 33.91 -6.54
CA PRO A 370 -10.12 33.36 -6.08
C PRO A 370 -8.97 34.32 -6.39
N GLN A 371 -8.49 35.04 -5.37
CA GLN A 371 -7.13 35.57 -5.34
C GLN A 371 -6.39 34.83 -4.22
N ARG A 372 -5.49 33.93 -4.62
CA ARG A 372 -4.49 33.31 -3.73
C ARG A 372 -3.59 34.40 -3.16
N PRO A 373 -3.46 34.54 -1.84
CA PRO A 373 -2.22 35.01 -1.25
C PRO A 373 -1.24 33.83 -1.27
N GLU A 374 -0.02 34.03 -1.77
CA GLU A 374 1.10 33.14 -1.45
C GLU A 374 1.25 33.13 0.08
N ALA A 375 0.77 32.07 0.73
CA ALA A 375 0.98 31.87 2.16
C ALA A 375 2.49 31.73 2.41
N ALA A 376 3.01 32.50 3.36
CA ALA A 376 4.37 32.36 3.85
C ALA A 376 4.61 30.90 4.26
N ARG A 377 5.68 30.28 3.75
CA ARG A 377 6.04 28.89 4.07
C ARG A 377 6.39 28.77 5.55
N ASP A 378 5.70 27.90 6.27
CA ASP A 378 6.01 27.54 7.65
C ASP A 378 7.24 26.61 7.66
N ASN A 379 8.30 27.07 8.34
CA ASN A 379 9.60 26.42 8.44
C ASN A 379 9.88 25.90 9.86
N SER A 380 8.84 25.69 10.67
CA SER A 380 8.96 24.95 11.93
C SER A 380 9.38 23.50 11.68
N ILE A 381 10.11 22.90 12.64
CA ILE A 381 10.63 21.53 12.49
C ILE A 381 9.52 20.49 12.31
N ASP A 382 8.39 20.69 12.99
CA ASP A 382 7.22 19.82 12.88
C ASP A 382 6.62 19.88 11.48
N ALA A 383 6.44 21.08 10.91
CA ALA A 383 5.95 21.25 9.54
C ALA A 383 6.90 20.67 8.48
N ILE A 384 8.21 20.63 8.77
CA ILE A 384 9.21 20.03 7.88
C ILE A 384 9.18 18.50 7.96
N PHE A 385 9.06 17.94 9.17
CA PHE A 385 8.91 16.50 9.36
C PHE A 385 7.59 15.97 8.79
N GLU A 386 6.52 16.73 8.90
CA GLU A 386 5.23 16.39 8.28
C GLU A 386 5.31 16.40 6.75
N ARG A 387 5.95 17.41 6.15
CA ARG A 387 6.19 17.42 4.69
C ARG A 387 7.08 16.25 4.25
N LEU A 388 8.08 15.89 5.05
CA LEU A 388 8.94 14.73 4.77
C LEU A 388 8.16 13.42 4.85
N THR A 389 7.28 13.30 5.84
CA THR A 389 6.43 12.13 6.05
C THR A 389 5.37 12.02 4.96
N ASP A 390 4.68 13.12 4.63
CA ASP A 390 3.73 13.20 3.51
C ASP A 390 4.42 12.86 2.19
N ALA A 391 5.61 13.42 1.92
CA ALA A 391 6.35 13.13 0.70
C ALA A 391 6.87 11.68 0.65
N ALA A 392 7.23 11.10 1.79
CA ALA A 392 7.60 9.69 1.89
C ALA A 392 6.40 8.76 1.64
N LEU A 393 5.24 9.09 2.21
CA LEU A 393 3.98 8.36 2.01
C LEU A 393 3.47 8.46 0.55
N LEU A 394 3.71 9.60 -0.11
CA LEU A 394 3.33 9.85 -1.50
C LEU A 394 4.37 9.37 -2.52
N GLY A 395 5.56 8.93 -2.07
CA GLY A 395 6.69 8.61 -2.95
C GLY A 395 7.23 9.82 -3.73
N ASP A 396 6.97 11.03 -3.25
CA ASP A 396 7.37 12.30 -3.86
C ASP A 396 8.84 12.62 -3.51
N ARG A 397 9.76 12.25 -4.40
CA ARG A 397 11.20 12.47 -4.20
C ARG A 397 11.59 13.95 -4.21
N GLU A 398 10.87 14.80 -4.92
CA GLU A 398 11.15 16.25 -4.93
C GLU A 398 10.63 16.90 -3.65
N GLY A 399 9.44 16.53 -3.19
CA GLY A 399 8.90 16.94 -1.88
C GLY A 399 9.77 16.47 -0.73
N MET A 400 10.25 15.22 -0.75
CA MET A 400 11.19 14.70 0.26
C MET A 400 12.50 15.49 0.25
N ARG A 401 13.07 15.76 -0.93
CA ARG A 401 14.29 16.56 -1.05
C ARG A 401 14.09 18.00 -0.56
N ALA A 402 12.97 18.62 -0.92
CA ALA A 402 12.65 19.97 -0.47
C ALA A 402 12.47 20.04 1.05
N ALA A 403 11.80 19.07 1.65
CA ALA A 403 11.66 18.98 3.10
C ALA A 403 13.01 18.75 3.82
N VAL A 404 13.88 17.90 3.28
CA VAL A 404 15.24 17.71 3.81
C VAL A 404 16.08 18.99 3.70
N GLU A 405 15.98 19.72 2.59
CA GLU A 405 16.67 21.00 2.45
C GLU A 405 16.11 22.06 3.40
N ASP A 406 14.79 22.14 3.58
CA ASP A 406 14.18 23.03 4.58
C ASP A 406 14.66 22.67 6.00
N TRP A 407 14.81 21.39 6.32
CA TRP A 407 15.33 20.93 7.62
C TRP A 407 16.76 21.40 7.85
N LYS A 408 17.66 21.26 6.87
CA LYS A 408 19.06 21.75 6.99
C LYS A 408 19.13 23.26 7.26
N HIS A 409 18.20 24.01 6.68
CA HIS A 409 18.12 25.47 6.87
C HIS A 409 17.32 25.88 8.12
N SER A 410 16.81 24.94 8.90
CA SER A 410 16.18 25.22 10.20
C SER A 410 17.24 25.48 11.30
N PRO A 411 16.89 26.15 12.41
CA PRO A 411 17.78 26.32 13.56
C PRO A 411 18.35 25.00 14.09
N ASP A 412 17.51 23.96 14.14
CA ASP A 412 17.85 22.64 14.68
C ASP A 412 18.71 21.83 13.70
N GLY A 413 18.43 21.89 12.39
CA GLY A 413 19.29 21.28 11.37
C GLY A 413 20.70 21.86 11.39
N ARG A 414 20.82 23.19 11.52
CA ARG A 414 22.12 23.86 11.70
C ARG A 414 22.82 23.50 13.01
N GLN A 415 22.07 23.14 14.05
CA GLN A 415 22.66 22.69 15.31
C GLN A 415 23.19 21.26 15.18
N ALA A 416 22.40 20.35 14.61
CA ALA A 416 22.81 18.97 14.35
C ALA A 416 24.05 18.89 13.43
N GLU A 417 24.11 19.72 12.37
CA GLU A 417 25.29 19.78 11.50
C GLU A 417 26.56 20.25 12.24
N ARG A 418 26.40 21.17 13.21
CA ARG A 418 27.51 21.62 14.06
C ARG A 418 27.97 20.52 15.01
N GLU A 419 27.04 19.82 15.65
CA GLU A 419 27.35 18.72 16.57
C GLU A 419 28.05 17.55 15.85
N VAL A 420 27.60 17.19 14.65
CA VAL A 420 28.26 16.17 13.82
C VAL A 420 29.65 16.62 13.38
N SER A 421 29.80 17.89 12.97
CA SER A 421 31.10 18.45 12.59
C SER A 421 32.09 18.46 13.77
N GLU A 422 31.62 18.80 14.97
CA GLU A 422 32.40 18.77 16.20
C GLU A 422 32.80 17.34 16.60
N TYR A 423 31.90 16.37 16.44
CA TYR A 423 32.17 14.96 16.66
C TYR A 423 33.26 14.42 15.71
N LEU A 424 33.15 14.70 14.42
CA LEU A 424 34.15 14.29 13.43
C LEU A 424 35.50 14.96 13.66
N ALA A 425 35.51 16.24 14.05
CA ALA A 425 36.73 16.94 14.43
C ALA A 425 37.35 16.40 15.73
N ALA A 426 36.55 15.84 16.64
CA ALA A 426 37.03 15.17 17.84
C ALA A 426 37.66 13.80 17.51
N GLN A 427 37.04 13.01 16.61
CA GLN A 427 37.62 11.75 16.12
C GLN A 427 38.96 11.98 15.43
N ALA A 428 39.05 12.93 14.49
CA ALA A 428 40.30 13.24 13.79
C ALA A 428 41.42 13.67 14.75
N ARG A 429 41.07 14.40 15.83
CA ARG A 429 42.02 14.79 16.88
C ARG A 429 42.49 13.58 17.69
N ALA A 430 41.59 12.65 18.02
CA ALA A 430 41.95 11.42 18.73
C ALA A 430 42.88 10.53 17.89
N GLU A 431 42.59 10.38 16.59
CA GLU A 431 43.43 9.63 15.66
C GLU A 431 44.82 10.25 15.50
N ALA A 432 44.90 11.59 15.40
CA ALA A 432 46.18 12.28 15.32
C ALA A 432 47.01 12.15 16.61
N GLN A 433 46.36 12.17 17.79
CA GLN A 433 47.03 11.95 19.08
C GLN A 433 47.54 10.53 19.23
N GLU A 434 46.79 9.53 18.76
CA GLU A 434 47.21 8.14 18.77
C GLU A 434 48.36 7.90 17.80
N ALA A 435 48.30 8.46 16.59
CA ALA A 435 49.41 8.42 15.64
C ALA A 435 50.69 9.06 16.21
N ALA A 436 50.57 10.20 16.90
CA ALA A 436 51.69 10.85 17.57
C ALA A 436 52.26 10.01 18.74
N ARG A 437 51.41 9.29 19.49
CA ARG A 437 51.84 8.36 20.55
C ARG A 437 52.60 7.16 19.98
N VAL A 438 52.11 6.56 18.90
CA VAL A 438 52.79 5.45 18.21
C VAL A 438 54.13 5.88 17.66
N GLN A 439 54.23 7.10 17.12
CA GLN A 439 55.47 7.67 16.60
C GLN A 439 56.48 8.01 17.71
N ALA A 440 56.02 8.43 18.89
CA ALA A 440 56.88 8.67 20.06
C ALA A 440 57.41 7.36 20.70
N GLN A 441 56.67 6.25 20.58
CA GLN A 441 57.09 4.92 21.07
C GLN A 441 58.06 4.21 20.12
N THR A 442 58.14 4.63 18.86
CA THR A 442 58.99 4.04 17.81
C THR A 442 60.21 4.92 17.50
N GLY A 443 60.84 5.47 18.55
CA GLY A 443 62.03 6.34 18.43
C GLY A 443 63.14 5.79 17.52
N PRO A 444 63.99 6.66 16.96
CA PRO A 444 64.85 6.34 15.84
C PRO A 444 65.81 5.20 16.16
N VAL A 445 65.77 4.15 15.33
CA VAL A 445 66.81 3.12 15.27
C VAL A 445 68.10 3.80 14.83
N LEU A 446 68.95 4.11 15.79
CA LEU A 446 70.33 4.54 15.57
C LEU A 446 71.08 3.38 14.91
N VAL A 447 71.20 3.44 13.59
CA VAL A 447 72.10 2.57 12.82
C VAL A 447 73.53 3.06 13.07
N ARG A 448 74.32 2.27 13.78
CA ARG A 448 75.79 2.34 13.82
C ARG A 448 76.35 1.05 13.27
#